data_AF-A0A1G6G7K7-F1
#
_entry.id   AF-A0A1G6G7K7-F1
#
_cell.length_a   1.000
_cell.length_b   1.000
_cell.length_c   1.000
_cell.angle_alpha   90.00
_cell.angle_beta   90.00
_cell.angle_gamma   90.00
#
_symmetry.space_group_name_H-M   'P 1'
#
loop_
_entity.id
_entity.type
_entity.pdbx_description
1 polymer ?
#
loop_
_entity_poly.entity_id
_entity_poly.type
_entity_poly.pdbx_seq_one_letter_code
_entity_poly.pdbx_strand_id
1 'polypeptide(L)'
;MNKRKIIKLPPFKMQYAHNGYASGLVMKRKITFREANHIAKNILGISTDLTWNDWADDKEELKERRNELVSDITKLINGDIGFDHISDEWACGEALEYLNIAIFFDMLLYLTNKGIV
;
A
#
# COMPACT_ATOMS: atom_id res chain seq x y z
N MET A 1 -27.46 14.98 -7.69
CA MET A 1 -26.16 15.48 -7.21
C MET A 1 -25.70 14.64 -6.03
N ASN A 2 -24.63 13.85 -6.18
CA ASN A 2 -24.01 13.20 -5.02
C ASN A 2 -23.40 14.29 -4.13
N LYS A 3 -23.85 14.39 -2.89
CA LYS A 3 -23.29 15.32 -1.90
C LYS A 3 -21.82 14.95 -1.68
N ARG A 4 -20.91 15.91 -1.86
CA ARG A 4 -19.48 15.72 -1.53
C ARG A 4 -19.36 15.42 -0.03
N LYS A 5 -18.71 14.30 0.30
CA LYS A 5 -18.42 13.92 1.68
C LYS A 5 -17.09 14.56 2.11
N ILE A 6 -17.13 15.36 3.17
CA ILE A 6 -15.92 15.92 3.79
C ILE A 6 -15.46 14.94 4.86
N ILE A 7 -14.19 14.54 4.83
CA ILE A 7 -13.59 13.60 5.77
C ILE A 7 -12.50 14.32 6.56
N LYS A 8 -12.51 14.14 7.89
CA LYS A 8 -11.44 14.62 8.78
C LYS A 8 -10.52 13.46 9.10
N LEU A 9 -9.23 13.61 8.81
CA LEU A 9 -8.20 12.67 9.23
C LEU A 9 -7.82 12.98 10.69
N PRO A 10 -7.77 11.98 11.58
CA PRO A 10 -7.19 12.17 12.89
C PRO A 10 -5.65 12.30 12.78
N PRO A 11 -4.97 12.73 13.84
CA PRO A 11 -3.53 12.95 13.81
C PRO A 11 -2.75 11.66 13.49
N PHE A 12 -1.76 11.79 12.60
CA PHE A 12 -0.80 10.75 12.25
C PHE A 12 0.62 11.31 12.33
N LYS A 13 1.61 10.42 12.36
CA LYS A 13 3.03 10.78 12.40
C LYS A 13 3.70 10.45 11.06
N MET A 14 4.61 11.32 10.65
CA MET A 14 5.39 11.15 9.42
C MET A 14 6.87 11.04 9.75
N GLN A 15 7.59 10.34 8.88
CA GLN A 15 9.04 10.27 8.87
C GLN A 15 9.58 11.34 7.92
N TYR A 16 10.69 11.95 8.30
CA TYR A 16 11.41 12.92 7.49
C TYR A 16 12.81 12.39 7.21
N ALA A 17 13.23 12.42 5.96
CA ALA A 17 14.61 12.16 5.56
C ALA A 17 15.53 13.31 5.99
N HIS A 18 16.84 13.05 6.03
CA HIS A 18 17.85 14.04 6.44
C HIS A 18 17.83 15.34 5.60
N ASN A 19 17.33 15.27 4.37
CA ASN A 19 17.17 16.41 3.47
C ASN A 19 15.88 17.22 3.71
N GLY A 20 15.09 16.90 4.76
CA GLY A 20 13.90 17.64 5.14
C GLY A 20 12.63 17.31 4.37
N TYR A 21 12.65 16.28 3.51
CA TYR A 21 11.47 15.80 2.81
C TYR A 21 10.78 14.68 3.61
N ALA A 22 9.45 14.64 3.51
CA ALA A 22 8.67 13.51 4.02
C ALA A 22 9.14 12.22 3.31
N SER A 23 9.62 11.24 4.08
CA SER A 23 10.02 9.93 3.55
C SER A 23 8.85 8.96 3.59
N GLY A 24 8.09 8.92 4.69
CA GLY A 24 6.93 8.04 4.82
C GLY A 24 6.13 8.27 6.11
N LEU A 25 5.39 7.26 6.55
CA LEU A 25 4.54 7.29 7.74
C LEU A 25 5.15 6.50 8.90
N VAL A 26 4.81 6.86 10.13
CA VAL A 26 5.21 6.08 11.31
C VAL A 26 4.10 5.08 11.63
N MET A 27 4.38 3.79 11.44
CA MET A 27 3.45 2.72 11.74
C MET A 27 3.40 2.42 13.25
N LYS A 28 2.18 2.27 13.78
CA LYS A 28 1.91 1.86 15.18
C LYS A 28 1.95 0.35 15.38
N ARG A 29 1.75 -0.42 14.31
CA ARG A 29 1.78 -1.89 14.29
C ARG A 29 2.07 -2.42 12.89
N LYS A 30 2.41 -3.71 12.80
CA LYS A 30 2.51 -4.43 11.53
C LYS A 30 1.14 -4.56 10.85
N ILE A 31 1.13 -4.48 9.54
CA ILE A 31 -0.05 -4.81 8.73
C ILE A 31 -0.19 -6.32 8.56
N THR A 32 -1.42 -6.77 8.40
CA THR A 32 -1.73 -8.14 8.03
C THR A 32 -1.73 -8.30 6.50
N PHE A 33 -1.64 -9.55 6.01
CA PHE A 33 -1.79 -9.85 4.59
C PHE A 33 -3.10 -9.28 4.01
N ARG A 34 -4.21 -9.38 4.75
CA ARG A 34 -5.51 -8.85 4.29
C ARG A 34 -5.48 -7.33 4.09
N GLU A 35 -4.74 -6.62 4.92
CA GLU A 35 -4.58 -5.17 4.82
C GLU A 35 -3.64 -4.79 3.68
N ALA A 36 -2.51 -5.48 3.54
CA ALA A 36 -1.59 -5.31 2.42
C ALA A 36 -2.29 -5.55 1.08
N ASN A 37 -3.02 -6.67 0.96
CA ASN A 37 -3.79 -7.01 -0.23
C ASN A 37 -4.93 -6.01 -0.49
N HIS A 38 -5.55 -5.46 0.56
CA HIS A 38 -6.55 -4.41 0.38
C HIS A 38 -5.94 -3.15 -0.22
N ILE A 39 -4.78 -2.71 0.28
CA ILE A 39 -4.05 -1.54 -0.22
C ILE A 39 -3.66 -1.77 -1.68
N ALA A 40 -2.96 -2.87 -1.98
CA ALA A 40 -2.54 -3.19 -3.35
C ALA A 40 -3.73 -3.21 -4.31
N LYS A 41 -4.77 -4.01 -4.01
CA LYS A 41 -5.88 -4.22 -4.94
C LYS A 41 -6.85 -3.05 -5.06
N ASN A 42 -7.29 -2.50 -3.93
CA ASN A 42 -8.43 -1.57 -3.91
C ASN A 42 -7.99 -0.11 -3.90
N ILE A 43 -6.78 0.19 -3.43
CA ILE A 43 -6.28 1.55 -3.35
C ILE A 43 -5.28 1.80 -4.49
N LEU A 44 -4.34 0.88 -4.73
CA LEU A 44 -3.34 1.02 -5.79
C LEU A 44 -3.80 0.46 -7.14
N GLY A 45 -4.92 -0.27 -7.18
CA GLY A 45 -5.47 -0.84 -8.42
C GLY A 45 -4.67 -2.03 -8.97
N ILE A 46 -3.84 -2.68 -8.15
CA ILE A 46 -2.98 -3.79 -8.55
C ILE A 46 -3.78 -5.08 -8.60
N SER A 47 -3.71 -5.82 -9.72
CA SER A 47 -4.41 -7.09 -9.89
C SER A 47 -3.71 -8.23 -9.14
N THR A 48 -4.00 -8.35 -7.85
CA THR A 48 -3.43 -9.44 -7.02
C THR A 48 -4.08 -10.80 -7.28
N ASP A 49 -5.27 -10.84 -7.89
CA ASP A 49 -6.06 -12.07 -8.04
C ASP A 49 -5.43 -13.07 -9.00
N LEU A 50 -4.74 -12.58 -10.04
CA LEU A 50 -4.02 -13.42 -11.00
C LEU A 50 -2.87 -14.15 -10.30
N THR A 51 -2.10 -13.43 -9.48
CA THR A 51 -0.98 -13.97 -8.70
C THR A 51 -1.41 -15.07 -7.72
N TRP A 52 -2.61 -15.00 -7.15
CA TRP A 52 -3.07 -15.99 -6.17
C TRP A 52 -3.71 -17.24 -6.79
N ASN A 53 -4.37 -17.09 -7.92
CA ASN A 53 -5.07 -18.20 -8.59
C ASN A 53 -4.12 -19.00 -9.47
N ASP A 54 -3.15 -18.36 -10.11
CA ASP A 54 -2.20 -19.04 -11.00
C ASP A 54 -1.20 -19.92 -10.24
N TRP A 55 -0.98 -19.64 -8.94
CA TRP A 55 -0.02 -20.34 -8.09
C TRP A 55 -0.69 -21.35 -7.14
N ALA A 56 -1.98 -21.66 -7.37
CA ALA A 56 -2.80 -22.49 -6.47
C ALA A 56 -2.21 -23.88 -6.18
N ASP A 57 -1.33 -24.38 -7.06
CA ASP A 57 -0.71 -25.71 -6.94
C ASP A 57 0.55 -25.72 -6.04
N ASP A 58 1.20 -24.57 -5.79
CA ASP A 58 2.36 -24.47 -4.88
C ASP A 58 2.04 -23.60 -3.65
N LYS A 59 1.75 -24.28 -2.53
CA LYS A 59 1.40 -23.63 -1.27
C LYS A 59 2.57 -22.90 -0.60
N GLU A 60 3.80 -23.33 -0.85
CA GLU A 60 4.98 -22.68 -0.26
C GLU A 60 5.29 -21.39 -0.99
N GLU A 61 5.27 -21.43 -2.33
CA GLU A 61 5.46 -20.26 -3.18
C GLU A 61 4.38 -19.19 -2.90
N LEU A 62 3.12 -19.61 -2.77
CA LEU A 62 2.02 -18.72 -2.35
C LEU A 62 2.27 -18.07 -0.98
N LYS A 63 2.82 -18.81 -0.02
CA LYS A 63 3.10 -18.28 1.32
C LYS A 63 4.21 -17.24 1.26
N GLU A 64 5.25 -17.48 0.49
CA GLU A 64 6.35 -16.55 0.26
C GLU A 64 5.84 -15.26 -0.39
N ARG A 65 5.07 -15.39 -1.47
CA ARG A 65 4.53 -14.22 -2.19
C ARG A 65 3.58 -13.37 -1.35
N ARG A 66 2.83 -14.00 -0.42
CA ARG A 66 2.03 -13.27 0.58
C ARG A 66 2.89 -12.47 1.55
N ASN A 67 4.02 -13.03 2.00
CA ASN A 67 4.93 -12.34 2.90
C ASN A 67 5.64 -11.19 2.20
N GLU A 68 6.01 -11.37 0.93
CA GLU A 68 6.62 -10.33 0.11
C GLU A 68 5.67 -9.16 -0.10
N LEU A 69 4.40 -9.40 -0.42
CA LEU A 69 3.42 -8.32 -0.53
C LEU A 69 3.29 -7.54 0.79
N VAL A 70 3.25 -8.23 1.93
CA VAL A 70 3.21 -7.57 3.24
C VAL A 70 4.46 -6.72 3.48
N SER A 71 5.63 -7.26 3.11
CA SER A 71 6.92 -6.58 3.23
C SER A 71 6.95 -5.31 2.39
N ASP A 72 6.58 -5.39 1.12
CA ASP A 72 6.69 -4.28 0.19
C ASP A 72 5.67 -3.19 0.52
N ILE A 73 4.42 -3.54 0.82
CA ILE A 73 3.45 -2.53 1.27
C ILE A 73 3.89 -1.89 2.59
N THR A 74 4.54 -2.63 3.49
CA THR A 74 5.11 -2.05 4.73
C THR A 74 6.22 -1.05 4.41
N LYS A 75 7.16 -1.42 3.55
CA LYS A 75 8.25 -0.54 3.10
C LYS A 75 7.73 0.70 2.39
N LEU A 76 6.70 0.56 1.54
CA LEU A 76 6.05 1.68 0.87
C LEU A 76 5.43 2.66 1.88
N ILE A 77 4.73 2.16 2.90
CA ILE A 77 4.14 3.00 3.95
C ILE A 77 5.23 3.74 4.75
N ASN A 78 6.33 3.05 5.09
CA ASN A 78 7.44 3.64 5.82
C ASN A 78 8.30 4.60 4.99
N GLY A 79 8.19 4.54 3.65
CA GLY A 79 9.00 5.35 2.76
C GLY A 79 10.33 4.73 2.34
N ASP A 80 10.52 3.44 2.60
CA ASP A 80 11.76 2.72 2.28
C ASP A 80 11.85 2.38 0.78
N ILE A 81 10.69 2.29 0.11
CA ILE A 81 10.57 2.10 -1.34
C ILE A 81 9.55 3.07 -1.92
N GLY A 82 9.68 3.35 -3.22
CA GLY A 82 8.72 4.14 -3.97
C GLY A 82 7.66 3.29 -4.67
N PHE A 83 6.76 3.97 -5.37
CA PHE A 83 5.75 3.33 -6.21
C PHE A 83 6.32 2.70 -7.47
N ASP A 84 7.51 3.12 -7.89
CA ASP A 84 8.28 2.50 -8.97
C ASP A 84 8.53 1.02 -8.68
N HIS A 85 9.05 0.70 -7.49
CA HIS A 85 9.26 -0.68 -7.07
C HIS A 85 7.95 -1.49 -7.07
N ILE A 86 6.88 -0.91 -6.53
CA ILE A 86 5.57 -1.57 -6.50
C ILE A 86 5.04 -1.80 -7.92
N SER A 87 5.25 -0.84 -8.82
CA SER A 87 4.82 -0.92 -10.20
C SER A 87 5.56 -2.02 -10.94
N ASP A 88 6.88 -2.05 -10.84
CA ASP A 88 7.71 -3.07 -11.48
C ASP A 88 7.34 -4.46 -10.98
N GLU A 89 7.22 -4.62 -9.65
CA GLU A 89 7.13 -5.96 -9.07
C GLU A 89 5.72 -6.53 -9.04
N TRP A 90 4.70 -5.68 -8.95
CA TRP A 90 3.31 -6.12 -8.80
C TRP A 90 2.41 -5.72 -9.96
N ALA A 91 2.87 -4.85 -10.88
CA ALA A 91 2.06 -4.34 -11.97
C ALA A 91 2.80 -4.30 -13.32
N CYS A 92 3.87 -5.09 -13.48
CA CYS A 92 4.64 -5.19 -14.74
C CYS A 92 5.12 -3.83 -15.29
N GLY A 93 5.37 -2.85 -14.41
CA GLY A 93 5.78 -1.49 -14.77
C GLY A 93 4.63 -0.57 -15.24
N GLU A 94 3.37 -1.02 -15.22
CA GLU A 94 2.24 -0.26 -15.78
C GLU A 94 1.50 0.62 -14.74
N ALA A 95 1.75 0.45 -13.44
CA ALA A 95 1.04 1.18 -12.39
C ALA A 95 1.45 2.67 -12.21
N LEU A 96 2.62 3.09 -12.70
CA LEU A 96 3.12 4.45 -12.47
C LEU A 96 2.30 5.55 -13.15
N GLU A 97 1.60 5.25 -14.25
CA GLU A 97 0.92 6.25 -15.07
C GLU A 97 -0.33 6.85 -14.38
N TYR A 98 -0.86 6.20 -13.34
CA TYR A 98 -2.14 6.55 -12.71
C TYR A 98 -2.02 7.08 -11.28
N LEU A 99 -0.79 7.25 -10.78
CA LEU A 99 -0.57 7.68 -9.41
C LEU A 99 -0.86 9.17 -9.24
N ASN A 100 -1.97 9.45 -8.56
CA ASN A 100 -2.34 10.81 -8.18
C ASN A 100 -2.40 10.95 -6.65
N ILE A 101 -2.38 12.20 -6.19
CA ILE A 101 -2.40 12.51 -4.76
C ILE A 101 -3.66 12.00 -4.03
N ALA A 102 -4.77 11.77 -4.74
CA ALA A 102 -5.98 11.21 -4.13
C ALA A 102 -5.77 9.75 -3.70
N ILE A 103 -5.00 8.94 -4.45
CA ILE A 103 -4.64 7.57 -4.05
C ILE A 103 -3.87 7.59 -2.73
N PHE A 104 -2.93 8.54 -2.57
CA PHE A 104 -2.21 8.70 -1.31
C PHE A 104 -3.15 9.06 -0.15
N PHE A 105 -4.12 9.97 -0.36
CA PHE A 105 -5.09 10.32 0.67
C PHE A 105 -6.05 9.18 1.02
N ASP A 106 -6.46 8.36 0.04
CA ASP A 106 -7.28 7.17 0.29
C ASP A 106 -6.50 6.12 1.10
N MET A 107 -5.22 5.92 0.77
CA MET A 107 -4.32 5.08 1.57
C MET A 107 -4.18 5.61 2.99
N LEU A 108 -3.89 6.90 3.16
CA LEU A 108 -3.74 7.53 4.45
C LEU A 108 -5.02 7.41 5.29
N LEU A 109 -6.19 7.65 4.69
CA LEU A 109 -7.48 7.47 5.34
C LEU A 109 -7.70 6.03 5.80
N TYR A 110 -7.40 5.05 4.94
CA TYR A 110 -7.51 3.64 5.28
C TYR A 110 -6.61 3.26 6.47
N LEU A 111 -5.32 3.60 6.39
CA LEU A 111 -4.32 3.29 7.41
C LEU A 111 -4.72 3.89 8.76
N THR A 112 -5.20 5.13 8.73
CA THR A 112 -5.59 5.85 9.92
C THR A 112 -6.85 5.25 10.56
N ASN A 113 -7.87 4.91 9.76
CA ASN A 113 -9.09 4.25 10.25
C ASN A 113 -8.82 2.84 10.81
N LYS A 114 -7.76 2.17 10.36
CA LYS A 114 -7.31 0.86 10.85
C LYS A 114 -6.35 0.94 12.04
N GLY A 115 -5.99 2.14 12.48
CA GLY A 115 -5.00 2.36 13.53
C GLY A 115 -3.62 1.80 13.17
N ILE A 116 -3.30 1.74 11.87
CA ILE A 116 -1.97 1.32 11.38
C ILE A 116 -0.98 2.48 11.54
N VAL A 117 -1.44 3.72 11.28
CA VAL A 117 -0.69 4.97 11.48
C VAL A 117 -1.42 5.91 12.43
#